data_AF-A0A1F3A3E0-F1
#
_entry.id   AF-A0A1F3A3E0-F1
#
_cell.length_a   1.000
_cell.length_b   1.000
_cell.length_c   1.000
_cell.angle_alpha   90.00
_cell.angle_beta   90.00
_cell.angle_gamma   90.00
#
_symmetry.space_group_name_H-M   'P 1'
#
loop_
_entity.id
_entity.type
_entity.pdbx_description
1 polymer ?
#
loop_
_entity_poly.entity_id
_entity_poly.type
_entity_poly.pdbx_seq_one_letter_code
_entity_poly.pdbx_strand_id
1 'polypeptide(L)'
;MRIFTYGLSAASAFFLISCTHDSVYGDARNTVPVSAAVAIAEDGAGGYLFSYNAPFADEKGNFDFSQKGAAFNNIKLTFTIADGSVEGIKFKPDAADAMWIVEKINVDETSGSPRGPYRGKQFSDFTISEDGKSLTVTDANDDGVIYRYGLRFDLGGKTVIDDPDVNNGPKN
;
A
#
# COMPACT_ATOMS: atom_id res chain seq x y z
N MET A 1 -28.65 -42.55 60.33
CA MET A 1 -28.09 -41.28 59.80
C MET A 1 -26.78 -41.59 59.11
N ARG A 2 -26.61 -41.16 57.85
CA ARG A 2 -25.41 -41.33 56.97
C ARG A 2 -25.10 -42.81 56.62
N ILE A 3 -25.52 -43.32 55.46
CA ILE A 3 -25.12 -43.05 54.05
C ILE A 3 -23.93 -43.94 53.62
N PHE A 4 -24.06 -44.46 52.40
CA PHE A 4 -23.41 -45.65 51.87
C PHE A 4 -22.28 -45.30 50.88
N THR A 5 -21.14 -45.99 51.02
CA THR A 5 -20.28 -46.55 49.94
C THR A 5 -19.49 -45.69 48.93
N TYR A 6 -18.48 -46.40 48.38
CA TYR A 6 -17.67 -46.17 47.17
C TYR A 6 -16.66 -45.01 47.26
N GLY A 7 -15.42 -45.16 46.80
CA GLY A 7 -14.83 -46.26 46.04
C GLY A 7 -13.81 -45.67 45.06
N LEU A 8 -12.63 -45.33 45.58
CA LEU A 8 -11.64 -44.54 44.84
C LEU A 8 -10.89 -45.41 43.81
N SER A 9 -11.42 -45.52 42.60
CA SER A 9 -10.73 -46.16 41.48
C SER A 9 -9.79 -45.16 40.81
N ALA A 10 -8.48 -45.45 40.80
CA ALA A 10 -7.49 -44.64 40.12
C ALA A 10 -7.48 -44.95 38.62
N ALA A 11 -7.95 -44.01 37.79
CA ALA A 11 -7.82 -44.08 36.34
C ALA A 11 -6.53 -43.38 35.90
N SER A 12 -5.52 -44.17 35.50
CA SER A 12 -4.28 -43.66 34.91
C SER A 12 -4.56 -43.06 33.52
N ALA A 13 -4.58 -41.73 33.44
CA ALA A 13 -4.65 -41.03 32.16
C ALA A 13 -3.26 -41.02 31.49
N PHE A 14 -3.08 -41.82 30.44
CA PHE A 14 -1.95 -41.68 29.52
C PHE A 14 -2.08 -40.33 28.78
N PHE A 15 -1.22 -39.36 29.13
CA PHE A 15 -1.04 -38.17 28.30
C PHE A 15 -0.29 -38.54 27.03
N LEU A 16 -1.06 -38.81 25.97
CA LEU A 16 -0.53 -38.73 24.60
C LEU A 16 -0.26 -37.26 24.29
N ILE A 17 1.01 -36.87 24.35
CA ILE A 17 1.48 -35.60 23.78
C ILE A 17 1.38 -35.75 22.25
N SER A 18 0.19 -35.48 21.72
CA SER A 18 -0.01 -35.32 20.29
C SER A 18 0.49 -33.93 19.92
N CYS A 19 1.71 -33.84 19.38
CA CYS A 19 2.25 -32.61 18.83
C CYS A 19 1.49 -32.23 17.55
N THR A 20 0.32 -31.61 17.69
CA THR A 20 -0.31 -30.86 16.61
C THR A 20 0.54 -29.61 16.35
N HIS A 21 1.52 -29.74 15.45
CA HIS A 21 2.05 -28.62 14.70
C HIS A 21 0.95 -28.12 13.74
N ASP A 22 -0.12 -27.56 14.29
CA ASP A 22 -1.00 -26.68 13.53
C ASP A 22 -0.21 -25.40 13.28
N SER A 23 0.22 -25.24 12.04
CA SER A 23 0.93 -24.06 11.56
C SER A 23 -0.02 -22.86 11.56
N VAL A 24 -0.10 -22.16 12.69
CA VAL A 24 -0.75 -20.85 12.81
C VAL A 24 0.12 -19.77 12.11
N TYR A 25 0.27 -19.90 10.80
CA TYR A 25 0.59 -18.79 9.90
C TYR A 25 -0.71 -18.16 9.37
N GLY A 26 -1.63 -17.90 10.30
CA GLY A 26 -2.67 -16.90 10.12
C GLY A 26 -2.06 -15.53 10.46
N ASP A 27 -1.21 -15.03 9.56
CA ASP A 27 -0.50 -13.76 9.73
C ASP A 27 -1.50 -12.61 9.75
N ALA A 28 -1.92 -12.20 10.94
CA ALA A 28 -2.89 -11.13 11.17
C ALA A 28 -2.22 -9.77 10.95
N ARG A 29 -1.88 -9.48 9.68
CA ARG A 29 -1.32 -8.19 9.26
C ARG A 29 -2.24 -7.05 9.67
N ASN A 30 -1.67 -6.03 10.31
CA ASN A 30 -2.42 -4.82 10.60
C ASN A 30 -2.60 -4.02 9.30
N THR A 31 -3.58 -3.12 9.29
CA THR A 31 -3.73 -2.13 8.22
C THR A 31 -3.29 -0.76 8.73
N VAL A 32 -2.22 -0.23 8.15
CA VAL A 32 -1.61 1.06 8.49
C VAL A 32 -2.19 2.14 7.58
N PRO A 33 -2.88 3.17 8.09
CA PRO A 33 -3.36 4.27 7.27
C PRO A 33 -2.21 5.22 6.89
N VAL A 34 -2.11 5.55 5.62
CA VAL A 34 -1.13 6.51 5.07
C VAL A 34 -1.86 7.48 4.15
N SER A 35 -1.88 8.77 4.52
CA SER A 35 -2.49 9.83 3.73
C SER A 35 -1.41 10.67 3.03
N ALA A 36 -1.57 10.89 1.73
CA ALA A 36 -0.65 11.63 0.89
C ALA A 36 -1.37 12.77 0.17
N ALA A 37 -1.01 14.02 0.47
CA ALA A 37 -1.47 15.16 -0.31
C ALA A 37 -0.55 15.31 -1.54
N VAL A 38 -1.15 15.38 -2.74
CA VAL A 38 -0.44 15.51 -4.02
C VAL A 38 -0.73 16.89 -4.60
N ALA A 39 0.26 17.77 -4.63
CA ALA A 39 0.15 19.06 -5.30
C ALA A 39 0.58 18.92 -6.77
N ILE A 40 -0.21 19.47 -7.68
CA ILE A 40 0.00 19.35 -9.13
C ILE A 40 0.00 20.75 -9.74
N ALA A 41 1.11 21.15 -10.35
CA ALA A 41 1.29 22.46 -10.99
C ALA A 41 1.68 22.29 -12.48
N GLU A 42 1.45 23.32 -13.30
CA GLU A 42 1.98 23.35 -14.66
C GLU A 42 3.46 23.77 -14.66
N ASP A 43 4.28 23.18 -15.54
CA ASP A 43 5.72 23.47 -15.64
C ASP A 43 6.05 24.71 -16.50
N GLY A 44 5.05 25.32 -17.15
CA GLY A 44 5.20 26.41 -18.10
C GLY A 44 5.63 26.00 -19.53
N ALA A 45 5.98 24.73 -19.75
CA ALA A 45 6.26 24.12 -21.04
C ALA A 45 5.10 23.23 -21.57
N GLY A 46 4.05 23.02 -20.76
CA GLY A 46 2.86 22.22 -21.08
C GLY A 46 2.84 20.83 -20.45
N GLY A 47 3.87 20.52 -19.66
CA GLY A 47 3.91 19.40 -18.72
C GLY A 47 3.44 19.80 -17.31
N TYR A 48 3.68 18.91 -16.36
CA TYR A 48 3.20 19.05 -14.98
C TYR A 48 4.29 18.67 -13.98
N LEU A 49 4.31 19.38 -12.85
CA LEU A 49 5.15 19.09 -11.71
C LEU A 49 4.28 18.53 -10.59
N PHE A 50 4.77 17.49 -9.93
CA PHE A 50 4.09 16.79 -8.84
C PHE A 50 4.94 16.87 -7.58
N SER A 51 4.31 17.15 -6.44
CA SER A 51 4.97 17.07 -5.13
C SER A 51 4.06 16.44 -4.09
N TYR A 52 4.69 15.68 -3.20
CA TYR A 52 4.01 14.83 -2.23
C TYR A 52 4.26 15.33 -0.81
N ASN A 53 3.19 15.48 -0.04
CA ASN A 53 3.25 15.66 1.41
C ASN A 53 2.56 14.46 2.06
N ALA A 54 3.35 13.49 2.51
CA ALA A 54 2.89 12.25 3.11
C ALA A 54 3.90 11.77 4.16
N PRO A 55 3.48 11.03 5.21
CA PRO A 55 4.42 10.25 5.99
C PRO A 55 5.04 9.17 5.10
N PHE A 56 6.29 8.80 5.40
CA PHE A 56 7.11 7.86 4.63
C PHE A 56 7.52 8.29 3.21
N ALA A 57 6.99 9.40 2.67
CA ALA A 57 7.46 9.94 1.40
C ALA A 57 8.74 10.78 1.55
N ASP A 58 9.69 10.60 0.64
CA ASP A 58 10.83 11.51 0.48
C ASP A 58 10.51 12.70 -0.46
N GLU A 59 11.48 13.60 -0.64
CA GLU A 59 11.34 14.79 -1.53
C GLU A 59 11.09 14.44 -3.01
N LYS A 60 11.28 13.18 -3.41
CA LYS A 60 11.05 12.67 -4.77
C LYS A 60 9.77 11.82 -4.87
N GLY A 61 8.94 11.79 -3.83
CA GLY A 61 7.71 10.99 -3.79
C GLY A 61 7.94 9.48 -3.67
N ASN A 62 9.14 9.03 -3.27
CA ASN A 62 9.39 7.61 -2.97
C ASN A 62 8.84 7.30 -1.57
N PHE A 63 8.01 6.26 -1.43
CA PHE A 63 7.41 5.86 -0.16
C PHE A 63 8.22 4.74 0.51
N ASP A 64 8.87 5.02 1.63
CA ASP A 64 9.68 4.06 2.38
C ASP A 64 8.87 3.27 3.42
N PHE A 65 8.41 2.09 3.04
CA PHE A 65 7.73 1.15 3.95
C PHE A 65 8.66 0.10 4.57
N SER A 66 9.98 0.26 4.45
CA SER A 66 10.95 -0.58 5.18
C SER A 66 11.02 -0.25 6.68
N GLN A 67 10.50 0.91 7.07
CA GLN A 67 10.56 1.41 8.44
C GLN A 67 9.64 0.63 9.40
N LYS A 68 10.11 0.51 10.65
CA LYS A 68 9.43 -0.22 11.72
C LYS A 68 8.05 0.37 12.01
N GLY A 69 7.00 -0.36 11.60
CA GLY A 69 5.60 0.03 11.77
C GLY A 69 4.79 -0.03 10.48
N ALA A 70 5.45 0.07 9.31
CA ALA A 70 4.84 -0.12 7.99
C ALA A 70 5.22 -1.46 7.36
N ALA A 71 6.47 -1.91 7.53
CA ALA A 71 6.99 -3.15 6.94
C ALA A 71 6.09 -4.36 7.24
N PHE A 72 5.82 -5.17 6.20
CA PHE A 72 5.02 -6.41 6.24
C PHE A 72 3.57 -6.24 6.73
N ASN A 73 3.04 -5.02 6.78
CA ASN A 73 1.64 -4.72 7.10
C ASN A 73 0.93 -4.17 5.86
N ASN A 74 -0.39 -4.37 5.76
CA ASN A 74 -1.18 -3.77 4.69
C ASN A 74 -1.15 -2.24 4.85
N ILE A 75 -0.94 -1.49 3.78
CA ILE A 75 -0.96 -0.02 3.80
C ILE A 75 -2.27 0.45 3.16
N LYS A 76 -3.12 1.13 3.91
CA LYS A 76 -4.27 1.84 3.35
C LYS A 76 -3.83 3.22 2.90
N LEU A 77 -3.42 3.31 1.64
CA LEU A 77 -3.00 4.53 0.97
C LEU A 77 -4.24 5.38 0.64
N THR A 78 -4.17 6.67 0.93
CA THR A 78 -5.17 7.67 0.53
C THR A 78 -4.44 8.85 -0.10
N PHE A 79 -4.46 8.94 -1.43
CA PHE A 79 -3.93 10.09 -2.17
C PHE A 79 -5.05 11.12 -2.33
N THR A 80 -4.76 12.37 -2.02
CA THR A 80 -5.70 13.50 -2.14
C THR A 80 -5.04 14.62 -2.92
N ILE A 81 -5.69 15.10 -3.98
CA ILE A 81 -5.22 16.24 -4.77
C ILE A 81 -5.29 17.49 -3.88
N ALA A 82 -4.15 18.14 -3.65
CA ALA A 82 -4.03 19.28 -2.75
C ALA A 82 -4.72 20.54 -3.32
N ASP A 83 -5.23 21.38 -2.41
CA ASP A 83 -5.76 22.71 -2.76
C ASP A 83 -4.70 23.56 -3.48
N GLY A 84 -5.13 24.34 -4.47
CA GLY A 84 -4.24 25.12 -5.32
C GLY A 84 -3.56 24.33 -6.46
N SER A 85 -3.78 23.01 -6.57
CA SER A 85 -3.44 22.24 -7.78
C SER A 85 -4.23 22.71 -9.00
N VAL A 86 -3.76 22.37 -10.20
CA VAL A 86 -4.40 22.68 -11.51
C VAL A 86 -5.93 22.52 -11.45
N GLU A 87 -6.66 23.58 -11.83
CA GLU A 87 -8.11 23.59 -11.73
C GLU A 87 -8.75 22.46 -12.57
N GLY A 88 -9.77 21.80 -12.01
CA GLY A 88 -10.47 20.71 -12.68
C GLY A 88 -9.75 19.36 -12.70
N ILE A 89 -8.49 19.26 -12.27
CA ILE A 89 -7.77 17.97 -12.24
C ILE A 89 -8.38 16.98 -11.23
N LYS A 90 -8.53 15.73 -11.64
CA LYS A 90 -9.15 14.62 -10.87
C LYS A 90 -8.39 13.33 -11.11
N PHE A 91 -8.51 12.33 -10.23
CA PHE A 91 -8.06 10.97 -10.55
C PHE A 91 -8.87 10.38 -11.72
N LYS A 92 -8.26 9.48 -12.51
CA LYS A 92 -9.01 8.73 -13.54
C LYS A 92 -10.11 7.89 -12.88
N PRO A 93 -11.37 7.90 -13.39
CA PRO A 93 -12.50 7.31 -12.69
C PRO A 93 -12.46 5.77 -12.61
N ASP A 94 -11.71 5.10 -13.49
CA ASP A 94 -11.33 3.71 -13.27
C ASP A 94 -10.18 3.67 -12.26
N ALA A 95 -10.50 3.36 -11.01
CA ALA A 95 -9.54 3.38 -9.92
C ALA A 95 -8.39 2.36 -10.08
N ALA A 96 -8.58 1.30 -10.88
CA ALA A 96 -7.51 0.35 -11.22
C ALA A 96 -6.58 0.86 -12.33
N ASP A 97 -6.99 1.88 -13.10
CA ASP A 97 -6.14 2.63 -14.04
C ASP A 97 -5.52 3.89 -13.39
N ALA A 98 -6.10 4.38 -12.29
CA ALA A 98 -5.65 5.61 -11.61
C ALA A 98 -4.26 5.50 -10.95
N MET A 99 -3.74 4.29 -10.70
CA MET A 99 -2.46 4.08 -10.02
C MET A 99 -1.79 2.76 -10.41
N TRP A 100 -0.45 2.76 -10.49
CA TRP A 100 0.37 1.56 -10.63
C TRP A 100 1.67 1.69 -9.83
N ILE A 101 2.36 0.58 -9.59
CA ILE A 101 3.74 0.59 -9.10
C ILE A 101 4.65 0.78 -10.31
N VAL A 102 5.42 1.87 -10.32
CA VAL A 102 6.45 2.17 -11.32
C VAL A 102 7.69 1.35 -11.01
N GLU A 103 8.16 1.42 -9.76
CA GLU A 103 9.33 0.69 -9.29
C GLU A 103 9.07 0.20 -7.85
N LYS A 104 9.35 -1.08 -7.59
CA LYS A 104 9.68 -1.52 -6.23
C LYS A 104 11.19 -1.37 -6.09
N ILE A 105 11.61 -0.32 -5.40
CA ILE A 105 13.00 -0.17 -4.98
C ILE A 105 13.18 -1.12 -3.81
N ASN A 106 13.67 -2.32 -4.09
CA ASN A 106 14.50 -3.00 -3.11
C ASN A 106 15.53 -1.97 -2.65
N VAL A 107 15.45 -1.58 -1.38
CA VAL A 107 16.61 -1.00 -0.70
C VAL A 107 17.71 -2.04 -0.92
N ASP A 108 18.77 -1.64 -1.63
CA ASP A 108 19.72 -2.56 -2.27
C ASP A 108 20.39 -3.48 -1.23
N GLU A 109 20.98 -4.64 -1.54
CA GLU A 109 21.61 -5.13 -2.77
C GLU A 109 20.70 -6.04 -3.65
N THR A 110 20.84 -6.17 -4.98
CA THR A 110 21.79 -5.54 -5.94
C THR A 110 21.19 -5.28 -7.36
N SER A 111 19.86 -5.35 -7.57
CA SER A 111 19.29 -5.64 -8.91
C SER A 111 18.12 -4.79 -9.44
N GLY A 112 17.95 -3.55 -8.94
CA GLY A 112 16.83 -2.65 -9.30
C GLY A 112 16.45 -2.64 -10.80
N SER A 113 15.30 -3.24 -11.14
CA SER A 113 14.71 -3.21 -12.49
C SER A 113 13.20 -3.44 -12.41
N PRO A 114 12.37 -2.52 -12.93
CA PRO A 114 10.92 -2.62 -12.79
C PRO A 114 10.33 -3.73 -13.65
N ARG A 115 9.39 -4.49 -13.07
CA ARG A 115 8.46 -5.32 -13.85
C ARG A 115 7.26 -4.45 -14.20
N GLY A 116 7.04 -4.26 -15.52
CA GLY A 116 5.96 -3.43 -16.07
C GLY A 116 4.54 -3.84 -15.65
N PRO A 117 3.51 -3.12 -16.13
CA PRO A 117 2.22 -2.91 -15.46
C PRO A 117 1.64 -4.20 -14.84
N TYR A 118 1.78 -4.30 -13.52
CA TYR A 118 1.45 -5.51 -12.78
C TYR A 118 -0.06 -5.76 -12.77
N ARG A 119 -0.47 -6.92 -13.30
CA ARG A 119 -1.86 -7.40 -13.30
C ARG A 119 -2.03 -8.52 -12.26
N GLY A 120 -2.02 -8.16 -10.98
CA GLY A 120 -2.17 -9.09 -9.87
C GLY A 120 -2.56 -8.41 -8.55
N LYS A 121 -2.88 -9.21 -7.52
CA LYS A 121 -3.50 -8.77 -6.26
C LYS A 121 -2.52 -8.11 -5.26
N GLN A 122 -1.71 -7.14 -5.69
CA GLN A 122 -0.99 -6.28 -4.73
C GLN A 122 -1.97 -5.28 -4.10
N PHE A 123 -2.86 -4.73 -4.93
CA PHE A 123 -3.84 -3.73 -4.54
C PHE A 123 -5.24 -4.33 -4.38
N SER A 124 -5.97 -3.86 -3.37
CA SER A 124 -7.40 -4.12 -3.17
C SER A 124 -8.14 -2.84 -2.75
N ASP A 125 -9.47 -2.92 -2.66
CA ASP A 125 -10.34 -1.90 -2.05
C ASP A 125 -10.27 -0.50 -2.67
N PHE A 126 -9.88 -0.44 -3.94
CA PHE A 126 -9.86 0.77 -4.76
C PHE A 126 -11.17 1.55 -4.66
N THR A 127 -11.07 2.80 -4.23
CA THR A 127 -12.20 3.74 -4.11
C THR A 127 -11.76 5.12 -4.58
N ILE A 128 -12.57 5.78 -5.40
CA ILE A 128 -12.40 7.20 -5.74
C ILE A 128 -13.56 7.98 -5.14
N SER A 129 -13.28 9.16 -4.58
CA SER A 129 -14.31 10.05 -4.04
C SER A 129 -15.19 10.62 -5.16
N GLU A 130 -16.45 10.97 -4.84
CA GLU A 130 -17.44 11.45 -5.81
C GLU A 130 -16.98 12.71 -6.59
N ASP A 131 -16.20 13.58 -5.95
CA ASP A 131 -15.59 14.76 -6.58
C ASP A 131 -14.38 14.43 -7.49
N GLY A 132 -13.84 13.22 -7.41
CA GLY A 132 -12.62 12.76 -8.09
C GLY A 132 -11.32 13.27 -7.46
N LYS A 133 -11.36 13.85 -6.25
CA LYS A 133 -10.19 14.49 -5.60
C LYS A 133 -9.38 13.55 -4.72
N SER A 134 -9.91 12.38 -4.33
CA SER A 134 -9.18 11.39 -3.55
C SER A 134 -9.26 9.99 -4.17
N LEU A 135 -8.14 9.27 -4.13
CA LEU A 135 -7.99 7.86 -4.46
C LEU A 135 -7.57 7.12 -3.18
N THR A 136 -8.33 6.10 -2.79
CA THR A 136 -8.00 5.19 -1.69
C THR A 136 -7.74 3.79 -2.23
N VAL A 137 -6.71 3.12 -1.73
CA VAL A 137 -6.35 1.74 -2.10
C VAL A 137 -5.64 1.05 -0.94
N THR A 138 -5.86 -0.24 -0.77
CA THR A 138 -5.08 -1.09 0.13
C THR A 138 -3.92 -1.71 -0.65
N ASP A 139 -2.67 -1.41 -0.29
CA ASP A 139 -1.48 -2.13 -0.74
C ASP A 139 -1.18 -3.27 0.26
N ALA A 140 -0.98 -4.49 -0.23
CA ALA A 140 -0.67 -5.65 0.61
C ALA A 140 0.73 -5.59 1.27
N ASN A 141 1.64 -4.73 0.74
CA ASN A 141 3.02 -4.46 1.20
C ASN A 141 3.68 -5.66 1.92
N ASP A 142 3.87 -6.73 1.16
CA ASP A 142 4.32 -8.04 1.60
C ASP A 142 5.84 -8.18 1.70
N ASP A 143 6.58 -7.16 1.29
CA ASP A 143 8.04 -7.14 1.16
C ASP A 143 8.72 -6.05 2.00
N GLY A 144 8.03 -4.98 2.39
CA GLY A 144 8.58 -3.92 3.24
C GLY A 144 9.71 -3.14 2.57
N VAL A 145 9.53 -2.75 1.30
CA VAL A 145 10.53 -2.03 0.50
C VAL A 145 10.17 -0.56 0.28
N ILE A 146 10.96 0.16 -0.53
CA ILE A 146 10.62 1.51 -0.99
C ILE A 146 9.79 1.40 -2.27
N TYR A 147 8.66 2.09 -2.33
CA TYR A 147 7.72 2.08 -3.45
C TYR A 147 7.76 3.40 -4.23
N ARG A 148 7.78 3.31 -5.55
CA ARG A 148 7.47 4.42 -6.47
C ARG A 148 6.15 4.13 -7.14
N TYR A 149 5.15 4.95 -6.81
CA TYR A 149 3.84 4.87 -7.42
C TYR A 149 3.75 5.88 -8.58
N GLY A 150 3.13 5.46 -9.67
CA GLY A 150 2.69 6.36 -10.73
C GLY A 150 1.20 6.60 -10.59
N LEU A 151 0.76 7.83 -10.83
CA LEU A 151 -0.64 8.25 -10.71
C LEU A 151 -1.18 8.76 -12.05
N ARG A 152 -2.47 8.51 -12.31
CA ARG A 152 -3.17 8.94 -13.52
C ARG A 152 -4.36 9.82 -13.18
N PHE A 153 -4.39 10.96 -13.84
CA PHE A 153 -5.37 12.01 -13.66
C PHE A 153 -6.11 12.30 -14.97
N ASP A 154 -7.35 12.76 -14.85
CA ASP A 154 -8.09 13.40 -15.92
C ASP A 154 -8.10 14.92 -15.71
N LEU A 155 -7.86 15.64 -16.80
CA LEU A 155 -8.00 17.08 -16.90
C LEU A 155 -8.81 17.41 -18.16
N GLY A 156 -10.14 17.42 -18.05
CA GLY A 156 -11.04 17.72 -19.17
C GLY A 156 -10.89 16.75 -20.35
N GLY A 157 -10.64 15.47 -20.09
CA GLY A 157 -10.37 14.44 -21.10
C GLY A 157 -8.90 14.32 -21.52
N LYS A 158 -8.00 15.24 -21.13
CA LYS A 158 -6.55 15.03 -21.22
C LYS A 158 -6.14 14.07 -20.10
N THR A 159 -5.44 12.99 -20.43
CA THR A 159 -4.74 12.19 -19.42
C THR A 159 -3.48 12.92 -18.99
N VAL A 160 -3.39 13.20 -17.69
CA VAL A 160 -2.18 13.71 -17.03
C VAL A 160 -1.59 12.55 -16.24
N ILE A 161 -0.28 12.32 -16.37
CA ILE A 161 0.42 11.18 -15.81
C ILE A 161 1.50 11.71 -14.87
N ASP A 162 1.45 11.31 -13.61
CA ASP A 162 2.64 11.33 -12.78
C ASP A 162 3.43 10.04 -13.04
N ASP A 163 4.54 10.18 -13.77
CA ASP A 163 5.52 9.14 -13.97
C ASP A 163 6.83 9.61 -13.30
N PRO A 164 7.17 9.08 -12.12
CA PRO A 164 8.36 9.50 -11.38
C PRO A 164 9.68 9.35 -12.15
N ASP A 165 9.78 8.51 -13.18
CA ASP A 165 11.00 8.40 -14.00
C ASP A 165 11.12 9.56 -15.01
N VAL A 166 9.98 10.11 -15.45
CA VAL A 166 9.91 11.28 -16.33
C VAL A 166 10.02 12.57 -15.51
N ASN A 167 9.32 12.63 -14.37
CA ASN A 167 9.11 13.85 -13.61
C ASN A 167 10.24 14.16 -12.61
N ASN A 168 10.84 13.12 -12.00
CA ASN A 168 11.94 13.27 -11.04
C ASN A 168 13.30 12.84 -11.61
N GLY A 169 13.31 12.52 -12.91
CA GLY A 169 14.46 12.04 -13.67
C GLY A 169 14.77 10.55 -13.46
N PRO A 170 15.44 9.89 -14.43
CA PRO A 170 15.96 8.55 -14.23
C PRO A 170 17.01 8.56 -13.11
N LYS A 171 17.10 7.46 -12.35
CA LYS A 171 18.18 7.27 -11.39
C LYS A 171 19.55 7.39 -12.07
N ASN A 172 20.44 8.15 -11.42
CA ASN A 172 21.87 7.83 -11.37
C ASN A 172 22.09 6.76 -10.30
#